data_AF-A0A1N6GFC5-F1
#
_entry.id   AF-A0A1N6GFC5-F1
#
_cell.length_a   1.000
_cell.length_b   1.000
_cell.length_c   1.000
_cell.angle_alpha   90.00
_cell.angle_beta   90.00
_cell.angle_gamma   90.00
#
_symmetry.space_group_name_H-M   'P 1'
#
loop_
_entity.id
_entity.type
_entity.pdbx_description
1 polymer ?
#
loop_
_entity_poly.entity_id
_entity_poly.type
_entity_poly.pdbx_seq_one_letter_code
_entity_poly.pdbx_strand_id
1 'polypeptide(L)'
;MSRTRRGAGTTTAPAVVETATARAPRRRRLVGSPLAWAALCLALAVPWALAGQAMELIPYLLMLVGGWLCGFSFVNATFRMTPVRRGVAVHVIGAVVSAALVVSAVEYGGPLLANAPEWARISLVIVQFAAIPAAGWIWLGLIGRVSAAVGTSKATPAPAAPEWVRAEHGHGSEVRFSAVPIAMRTLTTAIVVIVVVMGGLAGLALVAAGDLVYALGARLTIIVIGVVFALPAYFAFLTVVRRRTVSCTVGFGNDRLWLRTGPTTTIVAFRDLEQLVWRRSSDAARVEVRGAGVDVSLVTGLAKPAPGATAELPALPRRVLGRLQDEGFALARSRRGEVLTFRRAG
;
A
#
# COMPACT_ATOMS: atom_id res chain seq x y z
N MET A 1 15.38 -34.56 68.66
CA MET A 1 15.66 -35.49 67.55
C MET A 1 14.32 -35.92 66.95
N SER A 2 14.20 -35.95 65.61
CA SER A 2 13.02 -36.29 64.76
C SER A 2 11.86 -35.26 64.72
N ARG A 3 11.59 -34.51 63.63
CA ARG A 3 11.01 -34.76 62.28
C ARG A 3 9.48 -34.99 62.28
N THR A 4 8.72 -34.05 61.68
CA THR A 4 7.53 -34.17 60.76
C THR A 4 6.65 -32.91 60.84
N ARG A 5 5.97 -32.37 59.83
CA ARG A 5 5.90 -32.52 58.36
C ARG A 5 5.12 -31.29 57.86
N ARG A 6 5.49 -30.74 56.70
CA ARG A 6 4.84 -29.62 56.00
C ARG A 6 3.39 -29.96 55.61
N GLY A 7 2.47 -29.03 55.84
CA GLY A 7 1.18 -28.94 55.14
C GLY A 7 1.26 -27.85 54.08
N ALA A 8 1.02 -28.22 52.83
CA ALA A 8 1.07 -27.34 51.66
C ALA A 8 -0.28 -26.66 51.43
N GLY A 9 -0.28 -25.33 51.33
CA GLY A 9 -1.36 -24.56 50.72
C GLY A 9 -1.15 -24.51 49.20
N THR A 10 -2.09 -25.09 48.46
CA THR A 10 -2.12 -25.20 47.01
C THR A 10 -2.43 -23.86 46.36
N THR A 11 -1.44 -23.28 45.70
CA THR A 11 -1.57 -22.15 44.77
C THR A 11 -2.25 -22.63 43.48
N THR A 12 -3.52 -22.27 43.27
CA THR A 12 -4.20 -22.42 41.98
C THR A 12 -3.62 -21.45 40.97
N ALA A 13 -2.86 -21.98 40.01
CA ALA A 13 -2.41 -21.25 38.82
C ALA A 13 -3.60 -20.94 37.89
N PRO A 14 -3.63 -19.78 37.21
CA PRO A 14 -4.68 -19.48 36.24
C PRO A 14 -4.52 -20.36 35.00
N ALA A 15 -5.63 -20.98 34.59
CA ALA A 15 -5.72 -21.77 33.38
C ALA A 15 -5.35 -20.93 32.14
N VAL A 16 -4.32 -21.37 31.44
CA VAL A 16 -3.97 -20.88 30.11
C VAL A 16 -5.11 -21.31 29.18
N VAL A 17 -5.95 -20.36 28.78
CA VAL A 17 -6.91 -20.56 27.70
C VAL A 17 -6.11 -20.68 26.41
N GLU A 18 -5.81 -21.92 26.04
CA GLU A 18 -5.22 -22.29 24.77
C GLU A 18 -6.21 -21.88 23.67
N THR A 19 -5.92 -20.75 23.01
CA THR A 19 -6.69 -20.28 21.86
C THR A 19 -6.37 -21.19 20.68
N ALA A 20 -7.12 -22.28 20.57
CA ALA A 20 -7.12 -23.14 19.40
C ALA A 20 -7.42 -22.28 18.16
N THR A 21 -6.37 -21.99 17.39
CA THR A 21 -6.48 -21.26 16.12
C THR A 21 -7.19 -22.16 15.12
N ALA A 22 -8.50 -21.97 14.99
CA ALA A 22 -9.33 -22.67 14.01
C ALA A 22 -8.73 -22.49 12.61
N ARG A 23 -8.15 -23.56 12.05
CA ARG A 23 -7.67 -23.60 10.67
C ARG A 23 -8.87 -23.36 9.74
N ALA A 24 -8.87 -22.22 9.06
CA ALA A 24 -9.88 -21.88 8.07
C ALA A 24 -10.01 -22.99 6.99
N PRO A 25 -11.23 -23.32 6.53
CA PRO A 25 -11.47 -24.43 5.62
C PRO A 25 -10.75 -24.22 4.27
N ARG A 26 -10.08 -25.27 3.79
CA ARG A 26 -9.17 -25.32 2.63
C ARG A 26 -9.76 -24.68 1.35
N ARG A 27 -11.08 -24.75 1.15
CA ARG A 27 -11.80 -24.12 0.02
C ARG A 27 -11.75 -22.59 0.05
N ARG A 28 -11.84 -21.94 1.21
CA ARG A 28 -11.71 -20.46 1.32
C ARG A 28 -10.28 -19.99 1.02
N ARG A 29 -9.27 -20.83 1.28
CA ARG A 29 -7.86 -20.56 0.93
C ARG A 29 -7.58 -20.64 -0.57
N LEU A 30 -8.24 -21.55 -1.29
CA LEU A 30 -8.09 -21.71 -2.74
C LEU A 30 -8.69 -20.54 -3.52
N VAL A 31 -9.92 -20.13 -3.18
CA VAL A 31 -10.59 -18.96 -3.81
C VAL A 31 -9.89 -17.64 -3.45
N GLY A 32 -9.13 -17.60 -2.34
CA GLY A 32 -8.31 -16.45 -1.96
C GLY A 32 -6.85 -16.48 -2.48
N SER A 33 -6.43 -17.55 -3.17
CA SER A 33 -5.04 -17.71 -3.63
C SER A 33 -4.85 -17.06 -5.00
N PRO A 34 -3.95 -16.05 -5.15
CA PRO A 34 -3.72 -15.43 -6.46
C PRO A 34 -3.18 -16.43 -7.50
N LEU A 35 -2.45 -17.47 -7.09
CA LEU A 35 -1.99 -18.55 -7.99
C LEU A 35 -3.14 -19.41 -8.53
N ALA A 36 -4.21 -19.61 -7.76
CA ALA A 36 -5.36 -20.36 -8.25
C ALA A 36 -6.10 -19.56 -9.33
N TRP A 37 -6.23 -18.25 -9.12
CA TRP A 37 -6.76 -17.34 -10.14
C TRP A 37 -5.84 -17.24 -11.36
N ALA A 38 -4.52 -17.25 -11.17
CA ALA A 38 -3.58 -17.29 -12.29
C ALA A 38 -3.77 -18.55 -13.14
N ALA A 39 -3.81 -19.73 -12.51
CA ALA A 39 -4.05 -20.99 -13.20
C ALA A 39 -5.40 -21.01 -13.92
N LEU A 40 -6.44 -20.46 -13.30
CA LEU A 40 -7.76 -20.35 -13.93
C LEU A 40 -7.73 -19.43 -15.16
N CYS A 41 -7.12 -18.24 -15.05
CA CYS A 41 -6.99 -17.31 -16.18
C CYS A 41 -6.24 -17.96 -17.35
N LEU A 42 -5.11 -18.62 -17.08
CA LEU A 42 -4.33 -19.29 -18.12
C LEU A 42 -5.07 -20.48 -18.74
N ALA A 43 -5.78 -21.27 -17.92
CA ALA A 43 -6.59 -22.39 -18.42
C ALA A 43 -7.76 -21.91 -19.30
N LEU A 44 -8.41 -20.79 -18.94
CA LEU A 44 -9.49 -20.19 -19.72
C LEU A 44 -9.01 -19.58 -21.05
N ALA A 45 -7.71 -19.29 -21.19
CA ALA A 45 -7.14 -18.83 -22.46
C ALA A 45 -6.91 -19.99 -23.46
N VAL A 46 -6.79 -21.24 -22.99
CA VAL A 46 -6.50 -22.42 -23.83
C VAL A 46 -7.56 -22.66 -24.93
N PRO A 47 -8.88 -22.63 -24.66
CA PRO A 47 -9.90 -22.84 -25.70
C PRO A 47 -9.82 -21.81 -26.83
N TRP A 48 -9.54 -20.55 -26.49
CA TRP A 48 -9.37 -19.48 -27.48
C TRP A 48 -8.12 -19.68 -28.31
N ALA A 49 -7.03 -20.13 -27.68
CA ALA A 49 -5.80 -20.42 -28.40
C ALA A 49 -5.94 -21.62 -29.35
N LEU A 50 -6.69 -22.66 -28.96
CA LEU A 50 -7.06 -23.79 -29.82
C LEU A 50 -7.93 -23.34 -31.01
N ALA A 51 -8.76 -22.30 -30.82
CA ALA A 51 -9.56 -21.70 -31.89
C ALA A 51 -8.77 -20.72 -32.79
N GLY A 52 -7.45 -20.58 -32.60
CA GLY A 52 -6.62 -19.61 -33.34
C GLY A 52 -6.84 -18.14 -32.94
N GLN A 53 -7.58 -17.89 -31.86
CA GLN A 53 -8.00 -16.56 -31.39
C GLN A 53 -7.20 -16.09 -30.16
N ALA A 54 -6.00 -16.63 -29.92
CA ALA A 54 -5.19 -16.29 -28.75
C ALA A 54 -4.91 -14.78 -28.61
N MET A 55 -4.84 -14.07 -29.72
CA MET A 55 -4.51 -12.64 -29.78
C MET A 55 -5.72 -11.71 -29.63
N GLU A 56 -6.93 -12.27 -29.54
CA GLU A 56 -8.12 -11.48 -29.25
C GLU A 56 -8.05 -10.86 -27.85
N LEU A 57 -8.76 -9.76 -27.66
CA LEU A 57 -8.67 -8.94 -26.44
C LEU A 57 -8.86 -9.77 -25.15
N ILE A 58 -9.86 -10.64 -25.11
CA ILE A 58 -10.20 -11.43 -23.91
C ILE A 58 -9.10 -12.43 -23.54
N PRO A 59 -8.69 -13.38 -24.42
CA PRO A 59 -7.60 -14.31 -24.11
C PRO A 59 -6.28 -13.59 -23.85
N TYR A 60 -6.00 -12.50 -24.57
CA TYR A 60 -4.86 -11.63 -24.30
C TYR A 60 -4.85 -11.10 -22.87
N LEU A 61 -5.95 -10.51 -22.41
CA LEU A 61 -6.10 -10.02 -21.04
C LEU A 61 -5.98 -11.15 -20.00
N LEU A 62 -6.54 -12.34 -20.28
CA LEU A 62 -6.43 -13.49 -19.38
C LEU A 62 -4.97 -13.94 -19.20
N MET A 63 -4.18 -13.99 -20.29
CA MET A 63 -2.76 -14.31 -20.23
C MET A 63 -1.97 -13.27 -19.43
N LEU A 64 -2.25 -11.97 -19.65
CA LEU A 64 -1.59 -10.90 -18.92
C LEU A 64 -1.92 -10.91 -17.42
N VAL A 65 -3.20 -11.02 -17.08
CA VAL A 65 -3.66 -11.07 -15.68
C VAL A 65 -3.11 -12.33 -14.99
N GLY A 66 -3.14 -13.48 -15.67
CA GLY A 66 -2.56 -14.72 -15.15
C GLY A 66 -1.07 -14.58 -14.84
N GLY A 67 -0.31 -14.00 -15.77
CA GLY A 67 1.09 -13.68 -15.59
C GLY A 67 1.36 -12.73 -14.42
N TRP A 68 0.62 -11.63 -14.34
CA TRP A 68 0.73 -10.67 -13.24
C TRP A 68 0.46 -11.33 -11.88
N LEU A 69 -0.58 -12.16 -11.75
CA LEU A 69 -0.90 -12.88 -10.53
C LEU A 69 0.22 -13.87 -10.14
N CYS A 70 0.83 -14.56 -11.11
CA CYS A 70 2.01 -15.40 -10.88
C CYS A 70 3.18 -14.59 -10.32
N GLY A 71 3.53 -13.46 -10.95
CA GLY A 71 4.57 -12.55 -10.46
C GLY A 71 4.27 -12.02 -9.06
N PHE A 72 3.04 -11.56 -8.82
CA PHE A 72 2.58 -11.07 -7.53
C PHE A 72 2.70 -12.12 -6.41
N SER A 73 2.28 -13.35 -6.69
CA SER A 73 2.41 -14.46 -5.76
C SER A 73 3.86 -14.83 -5.48
N PHE A 74 4.71 -14.89 -6.51
CA PHE A 74 6.15 -15.13 -6.35
C PHE A 74 6.79 -14.08 -5.44
N VAL A 75 6.58 -12.80 -5.74
CA VAL A 75 7.13 -11.69 -4.97
C VAL A 75 6.68 -11.78 -3.51
N ASN A 76 5.39 -11.93 -3.26
CA ASN A 76 4.86 -12.08 -1.89
C ASN A 76 5.42 -13.30 -1.16
N ALA A 77 5.61 -14.42 -1.86
CA ALA A 77 6.21 -15.62 -1.27
C ALA A 77 7.65 -15.32 -0.83
N THR A 78 8.46 -14.72 -1.70
CA THR A 78 9.85 -14.36 -1.36
C THR A 78 9.96 -13.38 -0.20
N PHE A 79 9.00 -12.46 -0.02
CA PHE A 79 8.99 -11.52 1.10
C PHE A 79 8.60 -12.16 2.43
N ARG A 80 7.87 -13.27 2.41
CA ARG A 80 7.46 -14.04 3.60
C ARG A 80 8.48 -15.09 4.03
N MET A 81 9.54 -15.33 3.25
CA MET A 81 10.54 -16.35 3.56
C MET A 81 11.43 -15.92 4.73
N THR A 82 11.55 -16.80 5.71
CA THR A 82 12.50 -16.71 6.81
C THR A 82 13.56 -17.80 6.67
N PRO A 83 14.86 -17.49 6.82
CA PRO A 83 15.45 -16.15 7.03
C PRO A 83 15.39 -15.27 5.76
N VAL A 84 15.45 -13.95 5.94
CA VAL A 84 15.33 -12.94 4.86
C VAL A 84 16.30 -13.20 3.70
N ARG A 85 17.52 -13.65 4.00
CA ARG A 85 18.55 -13.98 2.99
C ARG A 85 18.08 -15.02 1.98
N ARG A 86 17.31 -16.02 2.42
CA ARG A 86 16.72 -17.03 1.54
C ARG A 86 15.71 -16.39 0.58
N GLY A 87 14.85 -15.53 1.11
CA GLY A 87 13.90 -14.76 0.30
C GLY A 87 14.60 -13.91 -0.75
N VAL A 88 15.71 -13.25 -0.41
CA VAL A 88 16.52 -12.46 -1.35
C VAL A 88 17.12 -13.35 -2.43
N ALA A 89 17.79 -14.45 -2.06
CA ALA A 89 18.41 -15.36 -3.02
C ALA A 89 17.39 -15.91 -4.02
N VAL A 90 16.24 -16.40 -3.54
CA VAL A 90 15.17 -16.90 -4.42
C VAL A 90 14.66 -15.81 -5.35
N HIS A 91 14.49 -14.58 -4.84
CA HIS A 91 14.02 -13.46 -5.65
C HIS A 91 15.01 -13.08 -6.77
N VAL A 92 16.31 -13.04 -6.47
CA VAL A 92 17.36 -12.78 -7.47
C VAL A 92 17.38 -13.88 -8.53
N ILE A 93 17.32 -15.16 -8.12
CA ILE A 93 17.23 -16.30 -9.05
C ILE A 93 15.99 -16.16 -9.93
N GLY A 94 14.82 -15.85 -9.36
CA GLY A 94 13.59 -15.64 -10.11
C GLY A 94 13.69 -14.49 -11.11
N ALA A 95 14.34 -13.37 -10.74
CA ALA A 95 14.58 -12.25 -11.64
C ALA A 95 15.45 -12.66 -12.84
N VAL A 96 16.57 -13.35 -12.59
CA VAL A 96 17.46 -13.87 -13.63
C VAL A 96 16.74 -14.86 -14.55
N VAL A 97 16.04 -15.84 -13.98
CA VAL A 97 15.27 -16.83 -14.75
C VAL A 97 14.18 -16.17 -15.58
N SER A 98 13.46 -15.20 -15.01
CA SER A 98 12.41 -14.48 -15.74
C SER A 98 12.97 -13.62 -16.88
N ALA A 99 14.14 -13.01 -16.69
CA ALA A 99 14.83 -12.27 -17.74
C ALA A 99 15.30 -13.21 -18.87
N ALA A 100 15.93 -14.33 -18.52
CA ALA A 100 16.34 -15.35 -19.48
C ALA A 100 15.14 -15.86 -20.28
N LEU A 101 14.02 -16.16 -19.62
CA LEU A 101 12.79 -16.61 -20.27
C LEU A 101 12.26 -15.57 -21.27
N VAL A 102 12.19 -14.30 -20.88
CA VAL A 102 11.71 -13.22 -21.76
C VAL A 102 12.65 -13.00 -22.94
N VAL A 103 13.97 -12.97 -22.72
CA VAL A 103 14.97 -12.82 -23.78
C VAL A 103 14.88 -13.99 -24.75
N SER A 104 14.86 -15.23 -24.24
CA SER A 104 14.75 -16.41 -25.08
C SER A 104 13.45 -16.45 -25.88
N ALA A 105 12.33 -16.02 -25.30
CA ALA A 105 11.06 -15.94 -26.02
C ALA A 105 11.06 -14.86 -27.12
N VAL A 106 11.81 -13.77 -26.94
CA VAL A 106 11.95 -12.72 -27.96
C VAL A 106 12.89 -13.18 -29.09
N GLU A 107 14.04 -13.77 -28.74
CA GLU A 107 15.09 -14.12 -29.71
C GLU A 107 14.82 -15.42 -30.45
N TYR A 108 14.30 -16.44 -29.75
CA TYR A 108 14.09 -17.79 -30.31
C TYR A 108 12.61 -18.15 -30.47
N GLY A 109 11.69 -17.27 -30.05
CA GLY A 109 10.25 -17.56 -30.06
C GLY A 109 9.71 -17.92 -31.43
N GLY A 110 10.06 -17.17 -32.47
CA GLY A 110 9.62 -17.45 -33.85
C GLY A 110 10.06 -18.84 -34.35
N PRO A 111 11.36 -19.15 -34.34
CA PRO A 111 11.87 -20.47 -34.73
C PRO A 111 11.33 -21.63 -33.89
N LEU A 112 11.17 -21.45 -32.57
CA LEU A 112 10.61 -22.46 -31.67
C LEU A 112 9.12 -22.70 -31.96
N LEU A 113 8.33 -21.63 -32.17
CA LEU A 113 6.90 -21.73 -32.46
C LEU A 113 6.64 -22.39 -33.83
N ALA A 114 7.48 -22.10 -34.83
CA ALA A 114 7.34 -22.63 -36.18
C ALA A 114 7.49 -24.16 -36.24
N ASN A 115 8.41 -24.71 -35.45
CA ASN A 115 8.72 -26.15 -35.47
C ASN A 115 8.03 -26.95 -34.35
N ALA A 116 7.34 -26.27 -33.44
CA ALA A 116 6.65 -26.91 -32.32
C ALA A 116 5.32 -27.56 -32.76
N PRO A 117 4.97 -28.73 -32.19
CA PRO A 117 3.62 -29.28 -32.23
C PRO A 117 2.59 -28.26 -31.72
N GLU A 118 1.35 -28.35 -32.20
CA GLU A 118 0.29 -27.36 -31.90
C GLU A 118 0.07 -27.12 -30.41
N TRP A 119 0.01 -28.19 -29.60
CA TRP A 119 -0.15 -28.09 -28.14
C TRP A 119 1.02 -27.37 -27.46
N ALA A 120 2.24 -27.57 -27.96
CA ALA A 120 3.44 -26.92 -27.46
C ALA A 120 3.47 -25.44 -27.89
N ARG A 121 3.05 -25.15 -29.13
CA ARG A 121 2.92 -23.78 -29.65
C ARG A 121 1.93 -22.96 -28.83
N ILE A 122 0.75 -23.50 -28.55
CA ILE A 122 -0.27 -22.86 -27.71
C ILE A 122 0.27 -22.59 -26.31
N SER A 123 0.93 -23.57 -25.71
CA SER A 123 1.53 -23.44 -24.38
C SER A 123 2.62 -22.36 -24.36
N LEU A 124 3.48 -22.33 -25.38
CA LEU A 124 4.55 -21.34 -25.52
C LEU A 124 3.99 -19.93 -25.69
N VAL A 125 2.95 -19.73 -26.51
CA VAL A 125 2.29 -18.42 -26.67
C VAL A 125 1.70 -17.95 -25.34
N ILE A 126 0.98 -18.81 -24.63
CA ILE A 126 0.37 -18.48 -23.33
C ILE A 126 1.46 -18.11 -22.31
N VAL A 127 2.51 -18.91 -22.21
CA VAL A 127 3.64 -18.66 -21.31
C VAL A 127 4.36 -17.36 -21.70
N GLN A 128 4.58 -17.10 -22.98
CA GLN A 128 5.28 -15.90 -23.45
C GLN A 128 4.55 -14.63 -23.06
N PHE A 129 3.23 -14.54 -23.30
CA PHE A 129 2.46 -13.37 -22.93
C PHE A 129 2.28 -13.22 -21.41
N ALA A 130 2.12 -14.33 -20.68
CA ALA A 130 2.06 -14.32 -19.22
C ALA A 130 3.43 -13.97 -18.58
N ALA A 131 4.54 -14.36 -19.19
CA ALA A 131 5.88 -14.14 -18.66
C ALA A 131 6.24 -12.65 -18.58
N ILE A 132 5.75 -11.82 -19.52
CA ILE A 132 6.06 -10.38 -19.56
C ILE A 132 5.62 -9.65 -18.26
N PRO A 133 4.33 -9.66 -17.87
CA PRO A 133 3.91 -9.01 -16.63
C PRO A 133 4.44 -9.72 -15.38
N ALA A 134 4.65 -11.05 -15.42
CA ALA A 134 5.26 -11.78 -14.32
C ALA A 134 6.70 -11.28 -14.06
N ALA A 135 7.52 -11.21 -15.11
CA ALA A 135 8.89 -10.71 -15.06
C ALA A 135 8.91 -9.25 -14.61
N GLY A 136 8.05 -8.39 -15.18
CA GLY A 136 7.93 -7.00 -14.77
C GLY A 136 7.68 -6.84 -13.27
N TRP A 137 6.77 -7.63 -12.70
CA TRP A 137 6.49 -7.58 -11.27
C TRP A 137 7.64 -8.11 -10.40
N ILE A 138 8.30 -9.19 -10.84
CA ILE A 138 9.48 -9.74 -10.16
C ILE A 138 10.60 -8.70 -10.11
N TRP A 139 10.94 -8.09 -11.25
CA TRP A 139 11.98 -7.06 -11.31
C TRP A 139 11.63 -5.80 -10.50
N LEU A 140 10.37 -5.36 -10.52
CA LEU A 140 9.91 -4.26 -9.67
C LEU A 140 10.07 -4.58 -8.17
N GLY A 141 9.75 -5.82 -7.78
CA GLY A 141 9.99 -6.33 -6.43
C GLY A 141 11.47 -6.33 -6.04
N LEU A 142 12.37 -6.67 -6.96
CA LEU A 142 13.81 -6.69 -6.74
C LEU A 142 14.36 -5.28 -6.57
N ILE A 143 13.95 -4.34 -7.43
CA ILE A 143 14.32 -2.92 -7.31
C ILE A 143 13.87 -2.41 -5.94
N GLY A 144 12.63 -2.69 -5.52
CA GLY A 144 12.14 -2.33 -4.19
C GLY A 144 13.01 -2.85 -3.04
N ARG A 145 13.55 -4.07 -3.16
CA ARG A 145 14.49 -4.64 -2.18
C ARG A 145 15.84 -3.92 -2.19
N VAL A 146 16.39 -3.62 -3.36
CA VAL A 146 17.66 -2.90 -3.50
C VAL A 146 17.53 -1.50 -2.94
N SER A 147 16.47 -0.77 -3.27
CA SER A 147 16.19 0.56 -2.72
C SER A 147 16.08 0.54 -1.20
N ALA A 148 15.42 -0.47 -0.63
CA ALA A 148 15.33 -0.63 0.83
C ALA A 148 16.70 -0.91 1.47
N ALA A 149 17.56 -1.71 0.84
CA ALA A 149 18.90 -2.01 1.35
C ALA A 149 19.84 -0.79 1.27
N VAL A 150 19.81 -0.04 0.18
CA VAL A 150 20.63 1.17 -0.01
C VAL A 150 20.19 2.28 0.95
N GLY A 151 18.90 2.35 1.31
CA GLY A 151 18.38 3.27 2.33
C GLY A 151 18.83 2.97 3.76
N THR A 152 19.50 1.84 4.01
CA THR A 152 20.01 1.44 5.35
C THR A 152 21.49 1.79 5.54
N SER A 153 21.86 3.05 5.31
CA SER A 153 23.14 3.55 5.82
C SER A 153 23.09 3.67 7.35
N LYS A 154 24.20 3.28 8.00
CA LYS A 154 24.35 3.00 9.43
C LYS A 154 23.97 4.16 10.37
N ALA A 155 23.40 3.78 11.53
CA ALA A 155 23.24 4.58 12.77
C ALA A 155 22.19 5.70 12.78
N THR A 156 20.99 5.46 12.27
CA THR A 156 19.79 6.20 12.74
C THR A 156 18.74 5.18 13.15
N PRO A 157 18.19 5.25 14.38
CA PRO A 157 17.05 4.42 14.77
C PRO A 157 15.96 4.49 13.71
N ALA A 158 15.34 3.34 13.41
CA ALA A 158 14.21 3.32 12.48
C ALA A 158 13.18 4.36 12.94
N PRO A 159 12.71 5.25 12.04
CA PRO A 159 11.70 6.23 12.41
C PRO A 159 10.47 5.52 13.00
N ALA A 160 9.99 5.99 14.16
CA ALA A 160 8.86 5.40 14.85
C ALA A 160 7.57 6.17 14.56
N ALA A 161 6.43 5.49 14.62
CA ALA A 161 5.15 6.19 14.59
C ALA A 161 5.04 7.11 15.83
N PRO A 162 4.43 8.31 15.69
CA PRO A 162 4.17 9.17 16.84
C PRO A 162 3.36 8.43 17.91
N GLU A 163 3.72 8.60 19.17
CA GLU A 163 3.06 7.93 20.29
C GLU A 163 2.09 8.86 21.02
N TRP A 164 1.06 8.27 21.64
CA TRP A 164 0.18 8.98 22.54
C TRP A 164 0.90 9.25 23.86
N VAL A 165 1.02 10.52 24.20
CA VAL A 165 1.56 10.99 25.48
C VAL A 165 0.41 11.54 26.32
N ARG A 166 0.58 11.53 27.64
CA ARG A 166 -0.36 12.23 28.53
C ARG A 166 -0.31 13.73 28.22
N ALA A 167 -1.49 14.34 28.07
CA ALA A 167 -1.57 15.78 27.79
C ALA A 167 -0.92 16.59 28.93
N GLU A 168 -0.18 17.65 28.58
CA GLU A 168 0.50 18.52 29.55
C GLU A 168 -0.46 19.11 30.60
N HIS A 169 -1.70 19.37 30.20
CA HIS A 169 -2.78 19.88 31.06
C HIS A 169 -3.38 18.82 32.00
N GLY A 170 -2.76 17.66 32.16
CA GLY A 170 -3.10 16.63 33.15
C GLY A 170 -4.30 15.74 32.80
N HIS A 171 -5.18 16.18 31.90
CA HIS A 171 -6.39 15.48 31.48
C HIS A 171 -6.36 15.12 29.99
N GLY A 172 -6.33 13.82 29.69
CA GLY A 172 -6.43 13.30 28.32
C GLY A 172 -5.11 12.78 27.75
N SER A 173 -5.14 12.52 26.44
CA SER A 173 -3.99 12.03 25.68
C SER A 173 -3.80 12.87 24.45
N GLU A 174 -2.56 13.18 24.10
CA GLU A 174 -2.20 13.93 22.91
C GLU A 174 -1.11 13.24 22.11
N VAL A 175 -1.08 13.53 20.81
CA VAL A 175 -0.02 13.10 19.91
C VAL A 175 0.46 14.28 19.09
N ARG A 176 1.79 14.37 18.93
CA ARG A 176 2.47 15.38 18.13
C ARG A 176 2.90 14.76 16.80
N PHE A 177 2.57 15.43 15.70
CA PHE A 177 2.88 14.92 14.35
C PHE A 177 3.08 16.09 13.38
N SER A 178 3.66 15.82 12.21
CA SER A 178 3.78 16.80 11.14
C SER A 178 2.65 16.61 10.14
N ALA A 179 2.02 17.70 9.70
CA ALA A 179 0.94 17.65 8.73
C ALA A 179 0.96 18.86 7.79
N VAL A 180 0.28 18.73 6.66
CA VAL A 180 -0.03 19.84 5.76
C VAL A 180 -1.50 20.22 5.95
N PRO A 181 -1.81 21.48 6.29
CA PRO A 181 -3.19 21.95 6.41
C PRO A 181 -3.75 22.16 5.01
N ILE A 182 -4.44 21.14 4.49
CA ILE A 182 -5.04 21.14 3.17
C ILE A 182 -6.33 20.33 3.18
N ALA A 183 -7.39 20.89 2.62
CA ALA A 183 -8.64 20.18 2.42
C ALA A 183 -8.45 19.05 1.40
N MET A 184 -9.08 17.89 1.65
CA MET A 184 -9.00 16.76 0.73
C MET A 184 -9.51 17.12 -0.67
N ARG A 185 -10.53 17.99 -0.77
CA ARG A 185 -11.01 18.53 -2.06
C ARG A 185 -9.90 19.25 -2.81
N THR A 186 -9.19 20.18 -2.16
CA THR A 186 -8.07 20.91 -2.77
C THR A 186 -6.95 19.97 -3.20
N LEU A 187 -6.62 18.98 -2.38
CA LEU A 187 -5.62 17.97 -2.72
C LEU A 187 -6.03 17.16 -3.97
N THR A 188 -7.28 16.67 -4.00
CA THR A 188 -7.81 15.93 -5.14
C THR A 188 -7.84 16.80 -6.40
N THR A 189 -8.31 18.04 -6.32
CA THR A 189 -8.31 18.97 -7.46
C THR A 189 -6.91 19.21 -7.98
N ALA A 190 -5.92 19.43 -7.10
CA ALA A 190 -4.53 19.61 -7.51
C ALA A 190 -3.98 18.39 -8.25
N ILE A 191 -4.24 17.18 -7.75
CA ILE A 191 -3.82 15.93 -8.40
C ILE A 191 -4.48 15.80 -9.78
N VAL A 192 -5.79 16.02 -9.88
CA VAL A 192 -6.53 15.94 -11.14
C VAL A 192 -5.98 16.94 -12.16
N VAL A 193 -5.78 18.20 -11.76
CA VAL A 193 -5.22 19.24 -12.63
C VAL A 193 -3.82 18.86 -13.12
N ILE A 194 -2.95 18.38 -12.24
CA ILE A 194 -1.60 17.95 -12.62
C ILE A 194 -1.67 16.79 -13.63
N VAL A 195 -2.52 15.79 -13.38
CA VAL A 195 -2.66 14.63 -14.28
C VAL A 195 -3.18 15.06 -15.65
N VAL A 196 -4.20 15.93 -15.69
CA VAL A 196 -4.76 16.41 -16.96
C VAL A 196 -3.75 17.24 -17.75
N VAL A 197 -3.08 18.19 -17.09
CA VAL A 197 -2.11 19.07 -17.75
C VAL A 197 -0.89 18.27 -18.22
N MET A 198 -0.28 17.47 -17.34
CA MET A 198 0.91 16.69 -17.69
C MET A 198 0.59 15.58 -18.68
N GLY A 199 -0.58 14.95 -18.58
CA GLY A 199 -1.06 13.99 -19.57
C GLY A 199 -1.28 14.62 -20.93
N GLY A 200 -1.87 15.81 -20.99
CA GLY A 200 -2.03 16.59 -22.22
C GLY A 200 -0.69 16.97 -22.84
N LEU A 201 0.25 17.46 -22.03
CA LEU A 201 1.60 17.80 -22.49
C LEU A 201 2.38 16.56 -22.99
N ALA A 202 2.29 15.44 -22.27
CA ALA A 202 2.88 14.18 -22.69
C ALA A 202 2.28 13.66 -24.01
N GLY A 203 0.96 13.79 -24.17
CA GLY A 203 0.26 13.47 -25.42
C GLY A 203 0.68 14.36 -26.58
N LEU A 204 0.78 15.67 -26.37
CA LEU A 204 1.27 16.61 -27.38
C LEU A 204 2.73 16.30 -27.75
N ALA A 205 3.57 15.99 -26.77
CA ALA A 205 4.95 15.59 -27.00
C ALA A 205 5.05 14.27 -27.80
N LEU A 206 4.17 13.30 -27.53
CA LEU A 206 4.09 12.06 -28.32
C LEU A 206 3.73 12.33 -29.78
N VAL A 207 2.75 13.20 -30.03
CA VAL A 207 2.33 13.57 -31.39
C VAL A 207 3.45 14.31 -32.12
N ALA A 208 4.11 15.25 -31.44
CA ALA A 208 5.21 16.02 -32.03
C ALA A 208 6.48 15.18 -32.27
N ALA A 209 6.75 14.19 -31.41
CA ALA A 209 7.93 13.34 -31.47
C ALA A 209 7.68 12.02 -32.23
N GLY A 210 6.80 12.03 -33.24
CA GLY A 210 6.42 10.82 -34.00
C GLY A 210 7.63 10.01 -34.48
N ASP A 211 8.66 10.67 -35.01
CA ASP A 211 9.89 10.03 -35.48
C ASP A 211 10.68 9.34 -34.34
N LEU A 212 10.63 9.89 -33.13
CA LEU A 212 11.27 9.32 -31.95
C LEU A 212 10.58 8.02 -31.50
N VAL A 213 9.27 7.89 -31.73
CA VAL A 213 8.51 6.64 -31.47
C VAL A 213 8.99 5.53 -32.39
N TYR A 214 9.26 5.83 -33.66
CA TYR A 214 9.79 4.87 -34.62
C TYR A 214 11.24 4.49 -34.32
N ALA A 215 12.07 5.45 -33.89
CA ALA A 215 13.48 5.22 -33.59
C ALA A 215 13.73 4.45 -32.28
N LEU A 216 13.02 4.78 -31.19
CA LEU A 216 13.22 4.16 -29.88
C LEU A 216 12.27 2.97 -29.63
N GLY A 217 11.25 2.81 -30.47
CA GLY A 217 10.16 1.87 -30.27
C GLY A 217 9.17 2.33 -29.20
N ALA A 218 7.90 2.00 -29.40
CA ALA A 218 6.79 2.48 -28.56
C ALA A 218 6.99 2.27 -27.04
N ARG A 219 7.59 1.15 -26.64
CA ARG A 219 7.81 0.84 -25.21
C ARG A 219 8.78 1.81 -24.54
N LEU A 220 9.91 2.11 -25.19
CA LEU A 220 10.93 2.96 -24.61
C LEU A 220 10.48 4.43 -24.62
N THR A 221 9.76 4.84 -25.66
CA THR A 221 9.16 6.18 -25.73
C THR A 221 8.13 6.42 -24.63
N ILE A 222 7.26 5.44 -24.33
CA ILE A 222 6.30 5.55 -23.22
C ILE A 222 7.03 5.70 -21.88
N ILE A 223 8.10 4.93 -21.64
CA ILE A 223 8.87 5.02 -20.39
C ILE A 223 9.55 6.38 -20.28
N VAL A 224 10.25 6.83 -21.32
CA VAL A 224 10.96 8.12 -21.32
C VAL A 224 9.99 9.26 -21.08
N ILE A 225 8.87 9.30 -21.80
CA ILE A 225 7.86 10.35 -21.64
C ILE A 225 7.22 10.25 -20.25
N GLY A 226 6.88 9.05 -19.78
CA GLY A 226 6.39 8.86 -18.42
C GLY A 226 7.35 9.42 -17.37
N VAL A 227 8.65 9.15 -17.49
CA VAL A 227 9.67 9.67 -16.56
C VAL A 227 9.83 11.18 -16.70
N VAL A 228 9.99 11.71 -17.90
CA VAL A 228 10.23 13.14 -18.16
C VAL A 228 9.06 14.01 -17.71
N PHE A 229 7.83 13.52 -17.80
CA PHE A 229 6.64 14.30 -17.42
C PHE A 229 6.16 13.98 -16.00
N ALA A 230 5.98 12.70 -15.64
CA ALA A 230 5.39 12.35 -14.36
C ALA A 230 6.35 12.61 -13.19
N LEU A 231 7.64 12.31 -13.35
CA LEU A 231 8.60 12.40 -12.25
C LEU A 231 8.85 13.86 -11.80
N PRO A 232 9.12 14.82 -12.70
CA PRO A 232 9.25 16.23 -12.31
C PRO A 232 7.96 16.80 -11.74
N ALA A 233 6.80 16.46 -12.31
CA ALA A 233 5.51 16.91 -11.78
C ALA A 233 5.27 16.38 -10.36
N TYR A 234 5.56 15.10 -10.12
CA TYR A 234 5.47 14.50 -8.80
C TYR A 234 6.40 15.18 -7.79
N PHE A 235 7.68 15.38 -8.14
CA PHE A 235 8.63 16.04 -7.24
C PHE A 235 8.31 17.52 -7.00
N ALA A 236 7.87 18.25 -8.03
CA ALA A 236 7.44 19.64 -7.90
C ALA A 236 6.24 19.74 -6.94
N PHE A 237 5.22 18.91 -7.16
CA PHE A 237 4.05 18.81 -6.27
C PHE A 237 4.45 18.46 -4.84
N LEU A 238 5.24 17.41 -4.66
CA LEU A 238 5.68 16.95 -3.34
C LEU A 238 6.50 18.03 -2.63
N THR A 239 7.36 18.74 -3.35
CA THR A 239 8.15 19.85 -2.81
C THR A 239 7.25 20.99 -2.33
N VAL A 240 6.28 21.40 -3.16
CA VAL A 240 5.33 22.47 -2.81
C VAL A 240 4.51 22.09 -1.58
N VAL A 241 3.99 20.86 -1.54
CA VAL A 241 3.20 20.35 -0.40
C VAL A 241 4.06 20.26 0.86
N ARG A 242 5.27 19.69 0.77
CA ARG A 242 6.18 19.54 1.93
C ARG A 242 6.67 20.87 2.48
N ARG A 243 6.80 21.91 1.66
CA ARG A 243 7.12 23.28 2.12
C ARG A 243 6.04 23.86 3.04
N ARG A 244 4.79 23.37 2.96
CA ARG A 244 3.67 23.77 3.82
C ARG A 244 3.50 22.88 5.05
N THR A 245 4.48 22.04 5.35
CA THR A 245 4.43 21.19 6.54
C THR A 245 4.48 22.04 7.81
N VAL A 246 3.55 21.80 8.72
CA VAL A 246 3.50 22.42 10.05
C VAL A 246 3.50 21.36 11.14
N SER A 247 3.99 21.74 12.32
CA SER A 247 3.89 20.91 13.52
C SER A 247 2.46 20.99 14.06
N CYS A 248 1.87 19.82 14.30
CA CYS A 248 0.51 19.67 14.81
C CYS A 248 0.49 18.88 16.12
N THR A 249 -0.48 19.20 16.96
CA THR A 249 -0.84 18.40 18.13
C THR A 249 -2.34 18.14 18.06
N VAL A 250 -2.75 16.89 18.17
CA VAL A 250 -4.15 16.54 18.40
C VAL A 250 -4.26 15.88 19.76
N GLY A 251 -5.22 16.32 20.55
CA GLY A 251 -5.47 15.71 21.84
C GLY A 251 -6.95 15.50 22.10
N PHE A 252 -7.21 14.47 22.89
CA PHE A 252 -8.53 14.06 23.32
C PHE A 252 -8.58 14.17 24.83
N GLY A 253 -9.43 15.08 25.31
CA GLY A 253 -9.71 15.29 26.71
C GLY A 253 -10.83 14.37 27.19
N ASN A 254 -11.47 14.83 28.25
CA ASN A 254 -12.71 14.21 28.68
C ASN A 254 -13.83 14.60 27.71
N ASP A 255 -14.17 15.87 27.60
CA ASP A 255 -15.37 16.36 26.91
C ASP A 255 -15.07 17.06 25.57
N ARG A 256 -13.79 17.10 25.17
CA ARG A 256 -13.32 17.95 24.07
C ARG A 256 -12.15 17.35 23.33
N LEU A 257 -12.09 17.66 22.04
CA LEU A 257 -10.93 17.53 21.18
C LEU A 257 -10.25 18.89 21.10
N TRP A 258 -8.92 18.93 21.16
CA TRP A 258 -8.16 20.11 20.76
C TRP A 258 -7.20 19.75 19.64
N LEU A 259 -7.00 20.73 18.76
CA LEU A 259 -6.14 20.63 17.62
C LEU A 259 -5.28 21.88 17.54
N ARG A 260 -3.98 21.73 17.76
CA ARG A 260 -2.99 22.79 17.58
C ARG A 260 -2.32 22.62 16.22
N THR A 261 -2.38 23.64 15.38
CA THR A 261 -1.80 23.69 14.03
C THR A 261 -0.90 24.90 13.94
N GLY A 262 0.42 24.73 14.12
CA GLY A 262 1.33 25.85 14.28
C GLY A 262 0.91 26.75 15.46
N PRO A 263 0.65 28.06 15.26
CA PRO A 263 0.26 28.97 16.33
C PRO A 263 -1.22 28.87 16.74
N THR A 264 -2.07 28.28 15.89
CA THR A 264 -3.52 28.27 16.10
C THR A 264 -3.93 27.04 16.92
N THR A 265 -4.74 27.25 17.95
CA THR A 265 -5.36 26.16 18.73
C THR A 265 -6.86 26.21 18.54
N THR A 266 -7.42 25.10 18.08
CA THR A 266 -8.87 24.90 17.90
C THR A 266 -9.34 23.92 18.94
N ILE A 267 -10.42 24.24 19.66
CA ILE A 267 -11.01 23.38 20.67
C ILE A 267 -12.46 23.12 20.25
N VAL A 268 -12.85 21.85 20.17
CA VAL A 268 -14.19 21.41 19.78
C VAL A 268 -14.70 20.47 20.87
N ALA A 269 -15.78 20.85 21.54
CA ALA A 269 -16.44 19.93 22.48
C ALA A 269 -17.00 18.73 21.71
N PHE A 270 -16.99 17.52 22.29
CA PHE A 270 -17.53 16.34 21.63
C PHE A 270 -19.01 16.50 21.29
N ARG A 271 -19.75 17.26 22.10
CA ARG A 271 -21.14 17.63 21.82
C ARG A 271 -21.33 18.52 20.60
N ASP A 272 -20.29 19.21 20.13
CA ASP A 272 -20.36 20.11 18.97
C ASP A 272 -19.60 19.52 17.77
N LEU A 273 -19.01 18.32 17.93
CA LEU A 273 -18.30 17.60 16.89
C LEU A 273 -19.32 16.87 15.99
N GLU A 274 -19.19 17.04 14.68
CA GLU A 274 -20.08 16.43 13.68
C GLU A 274 -19.40 15.23 13.00
N GLN A 275 -18.12 15.40 12.64
CA GLN A 275 -17.34 14.37 11.96
C GLN A 275 -15.88 14.37 12.42
N LEU A 276 -15.35 13.17 12.66
CA LEU A 276 -13.93 12.91 12.84
C LEU A 276 -13.50 11.81 11.87
N VAL A 277 -12.49 12.10 11.04
CA VAL A 277 -11.85 11.08 10.19
C VAL A 277 -10.43 10.86 10.69
N TRP A 278 -10.08 9.60 10.90
CA TRP A 278 -8.73 9.18 11.30
C TRP A 278 -8.21 8.10 10.37
N ARG A 279 -7.22 8.44 9.54
CA ARG A 279 -6.53 7.49 8.65
C ARG A 279 -5.06 7.40 9.03
N ARG A 280 -4.61 6.19 9.40
CA ARG A 280 -3.30 5.99 10.03
C ARG A 280 -2.11 6.06 9.09
N SER A 281 -2.22 5.41 7.94
CA SER A 281 -1.09 5.18 7.04
C SER A 281 -1.50 5.45 5.58
N SER A 282 -0.51 5.42 4.68
CA SER A 282 -0.52 5.89 3.27
C SER A 282 -0.25 7.38 3.08
N ASP A 283 -0.01 7.77 1.83
CA ASP A 283 0.13 9.17 1.41
C ASP A 283 -1.11 10.01 1.73
N ALA A 284 -2.27 9.38 1.91
CA ALA A 284 -3.51 10.04 2.30
C ALA A 284 -3.85 9.90 3.79
N ALA A 285 -2.89 9.45 4.62
CA ALA A 285 -3.00 9.48 6.08
C ALA A 285 -3.34 10.90 6.54
N ARG A 286 -4.37 11.02 7.38
CA ARG A 286 -4.97 12.32 7.71
C ARG A 286 -5.85 12.29 8.93
N VAL A 287 -6.04 13.48 9.49
CA VAL A 287 -7.07 13.81 10.48
C VAL A 287 -8.00 14.85 9.86
N GLU A 288 -9.31 14.60 9.86
CA GLU A 288 -10.31 15.62 9.54
C GLU A 288 -11.22 15.82 10.76
N VAL A 289 -11.47 17.06 11.13
CA VAL A 289 -12.33 17.46 12.24
C VAL A 289 -13.35 18.45 11.71
N ARG A 290 -14.64 18.16 11.89
CA ARG A 290 -15.74 19.05 11.56
C ARG A 290 -16.69 19.21 12.73
N GLY A 291 -17.12 20.43 13.00
CA GLY A 291 -18.09 20.75 14.05
C GLY A 291 -17.88 22.15 14.63
N ALA A 292 -18.91 22.74 15.22
CA ALA A 292 -18.86 24.10 15.80
C ALA A 292 -18.32 25.19 14.84
N GLY A 293 -18.62 25.10 13.54
CA GLY A 293 -18.07 26.02 12.53
C GLY A 293 -16.61 25.77 12.14
N VAL A 294 -15.98 24.72 12.68
CA VAL A 294 -14.63 24.28 12.33
C VAL A 294 -14.72 23.25 11.20
N ASP A 295 -13.92 23.42 10.14
CA ASP A 295 -13.63 22.39 9.13
C ASP A 295 -12.11 22.33 8.91
N VAL A 296 -11.43 21.43 9.62
CA VAL A 296 -9.97 21.29 9.55
C VAL A 296 -9.60 19.94 8.97
N SER A 297 -8.71 19.96 7.98
CA SER A 297 -8.15 18.77 7.32
C SER A 297 -6.63 18.84 7.35
N LEU A 298 -6.01 17.85 7.98
CA LEU A 298 -4.57 17.73 8.17
C LEU A 298 -4.07 16.45 7.53
N VAL A 299 -3.31 16.58 6.45
CA VAL A 299 -2.73 15.44 5.73
C VAL A 299 -1.32 15.17 6.24
N THR A 300 -1.11 14.01 6.86
CA THR A 300 0.18 13.61 7.43
C THR A 300 1.03 12.85 6.41
N GLY A 301 0.41 12.02 5.57
CA GLY A 301 1.12 11.13 4.63
C GLY A 301 2.01 11.85 3.61
N LEU A 302 1.68 13.10 3.27
CA LEU A 302 2.47 13.95 2.36
C LEU A 302 3.42 14.92 3.08
N ALA A 303 3.29 15.05 4.41
CA ALA A 303 4.08 15.99 5.19
C ALA A 303 5.54 15.54 5.28
N LYS A 304 6.44 16.49 5.51
CA LYS A 304 7.81 16.17 5.90
C LYS A 304 7.76 15.67 7.35
N PRO A 305 8.09 14.40 7.64
CA PRO A 305 8.05 13.91 9.01
C PRO A 305 9.11 14.60 9.87
N ALA A 306 8.82 14.71 11.16
CA ALA A 306 9.81 15.17 12.13
C ALA A 306 11.01 14.18 12.19
N PRO A 307 12.22 14.65 12.54
CA PRO A 307 13.38 13.76 12.68
C PRO A 307 13.06 12.59 13.63
N GLY A 308 13.32 11.36 13.18
CA GLY A 308 13.05 10.15 13.97
C GLY A 308 11.59 9.69 14.01
N ALA A 309 10.67 10.39 13.33
CA ALA A 309 9.25 10.00 13.25
C ALA A 309 8.85 9.55 11.84
N THR A 310 7.82 8.70 11.74
CA THR A 310 7.15 8.43 10.47
C THR A 310 6.08 9.50 10.17
N ALA A 311 5.59 9.53 8.94
CA ALA A 311 4.46 10.37 8.52
C ALA A 311 3.08 9.75 8.88
N GLU A 312 3.08 8.66 9.66
CA GLU A 312 1.88 7.94 10.06
C GLU A 312 1.25 8.55 11.32
N LEU A 313 -0.01 8.20 11.55
CA LEU A 313 -0.71 8.48 12.81
C LEU A 313 -0.82 7.20 13.64
N PRO A 314 -0.71 7.29 14.98
CA PRO A 314 -0.95 6.14 15.84
C PRO A 314 -2.39 5.64 15.74
N ALA A 315 -2.62 4.43 16.24
CA ALA A 315 -3.98 3.96 16.48
C ALA A 315 -4.67 4.86 17.50
N LEU A 316 -5.96 5.15 17.31
CA LEU A 316 -6.74 5.89 18.30
C LEU A 316 -6.79 5.09 19.62
N PRO A 317 -6.64 5.75 20.78
CA PRO A 317 -6.73 5.07 22.07
C PRO A 317 -8.12 4.44 22.25
N ARG A 318 -8.19 3.24 22.83
CA ARG A 318 -9.47 2.54 23.09
C ARG A 318 -10.46 3.38 23.89
N ARG A 319 -9.96 4.19 24.82
CA ARG A 319 -10.77 5.13 25.61
C ARG A 319 -11.45 6.20 24.74
N VAL A 320 -10.75 6.72 23.74
CA VAL A 320 -11.30 7.72 22.80
C VAL A 320 -12.36 7.07 21.92
N LEU A 321 -12.11 5.85 21.44
CA LEU A 321 -13.08 5.08 20.67
C LEU A 321 -14.39 4.89 21.46
N GLY A 322 -14.30 4.36 22.68
CA GLY A 322 -15.46 4.15 23.54
C GLY A 322 -16.21 5.46 23.80
N ARG A 323 -15.48 6.53 24.12
CA ARG A 323 -16.09 7.81 24.43
C ARG A 323 -16.83 8.45 23.25
N LEU A 324 -16.27 8.38 22.04
CA LEU A 324 -16.99 8.85 20.85
C LEU A 324 -18.26 8.02 20.62
N GLN A 325 -18.24 6.72 20.90
CA GLN A 325 -19.45 5.90 20.80
C GLN A 325 -20.48 6.27 21.88
N ASP A 326 -20.05 6.54 23.11
CA ASP A 326 -20.91 6.98 24.22
C ASP A 326 -21.58 8.33 23.93
N GLU A 327 -20.89 9.23 23.21
CA GLU A 327 -21.40 10.54 22.75
C GLU A 327 -22.29 10.44 21.48
N GLY A 328 -22.67 9.22 21.07
CA GLY A 328 -23.62 8.98 19.98
C GLY A 328 -23.01 8.96 18.58
N PHE A 329 -21.68 8.82 18.43
CA PHE A 329 -21.07 8.72 17.11
C PHE A 329 -21.18 7.31 16.53
N ALA A 330 -21.67 7.23 15.29
CA ALA A 330 -21.60 6.04 14.47
C ALA A 330 -20.18 5.88 13.91
N LEU A 331 -19.56 4.72 14.19
CA LEU A 331 -18.25 4.36 13.66
C LEU A 331 -18.38 3.58 12.36
N ALA A 332 -17.97 4.20 11.25
CA ALA A 332 -17.74 3.53 9.98
C ALA A 332 -16.27 3.15 9.82
N ARG A 333 -16.00 1.89 9.46
CA ARG A 333 -14.65 1.39 9.16
C ARG A 333 -14.54 1.08 7.68
N SER A 334 -13.43 1.45 7.05
CA SER A 334 -13.13 0.96 5.70
C SER A 334 -12.96 -0.57 5.70
N ARG A 335 -13.11 -1.23 4.54
CA ARG A 335 -12.98 -2.71 4.40
C ARG A 335 -11.67 -3.27 4.98
N ARG A 336 -10.60 -2.46 5.03
CA ARG A 336 -9.28 -2.84 5.59
C ARG A 336 -9.00 -2.25 6.98
N GLY A 337 -9.95 -1.51 7.57
CA GLY A 337 -9.78 -0.84 8.86
C GLY A 337 -8.72 0.28 8.86
N GLU A 338 -8.32 0.74 7.68
CA GLU A 338 -7.30 1.80 7.51
C GLU A 338 -7.85 3.19 7.82
N VAL A 339 -9.15 3.38 7.63
CA VAL A 339 -9.86 4.64 7.86
C VAL A 339 -10.96 4.39 8.89
N LEU A 340 -10.95 5.18 9.95
CA LEU A 340 -12.02 5.29 10.92
C LEU A 340 -12.75 6.60 10.65
N THR A 341 -14.06 6.54 10.46
CA THR A 341 -14.92 7.72 10.29
C THR A 341 -15.98 7.68 11.38
N PHE A 342 -15.95 8.68 12.25
CA PHE A 342 -16.98 8.93 13.25
C PHE A 342 -17.87 10.02 12.70
N ARG A 343 -19.17 9.74 12.64
CA ARG A 343 -20.20 10.73 12.32
C ARG A 343 -21.26 10.68 13.39
N ARG A 344 -21.71 11.85 13.82
CA ARG A 344 -22.89 11.91 14.68
C ARG A 344 -24.10 11.35 13.91
N ALA A 345 -24.82 10.43 14.54
CA ALA A 345 -26.13 10.06 14.04
C ALA A 345 -27.03 11.30 14.20
N GLY A 346 -27.55 11.83 13.09
CA GLY A 346 -28.51 12.93 13.11
C GLY A 346 -29.81 12.54 13.77
#